data_AF-X1HLS1-F1
#
_entry.id   AF-X1HLS1-F1
#
_cell.length_a   1.000
_cell.length_b   1.000
_cell.length_c   1.000
_cell.angle_alpha   90.00
_cell.angle_beta   90.00
_cell.angle_gamma   90.00
#
_symmetry.space_group_name_H-M   'P 1'
#
loop_
_entity.id
_entity.type
_entity.pdbx_description
1 polymer ?
#
loop_
_entity_poly.entity_id
_entity_poly.type
_entity_poly.pdbx_seq_one_letter_code
_entity_poly.pdbx_strand_id
1 'polypeptide(L)'
;GGIGFFFLTLEPLSKLVLTPKSDREKEIQYYKIEEPDMSVASISIKIILYSIVLGIPGVLIFLPLLLILPLAVAGFVEALLFGQAFGLIILLWRIGKKSDISLKTILSRPFKGRNAFLRQILLGAILGTMLFLIVYFSIGLNYLGLVPSITKVWTMPIYFIISFFVILILNMLTQVILQNKFSDSIKDTVKLLFLGAIFPLVYYIVYLLLVSVLMRSLFYFGTFIPISILMFTLTSGVSIVIYRKTGNIITGAIINAVLLTFLIV
;
A
#
# COMPACT_ATOMS: atom_id res chain seq x y z
N GLY A 1 16.34 14.82 7.06
CA GLY A 1 17.49 13.91 7.17
C GLY A 1 17.11 12.46 6.91
N GLY A 2 16.34 11.83 7.81
CA GLY A 2 16.12 10.37 7.81
C GLY A 2 15.42 9.77 6.58
N ILE A 3 14.35 10.39 6.05
CA ILE A 3 13.64 9.86 4.87
C ILE A 3 14.56 9.81 3.63
N GLY A 4 15.39 10.84 3.44
CA GLY A 4 16.39 10.84 2.36
C GLY A 4 17.40 9.70 2.51
N PHE A 5 17.89 9.47 3.74
CA PHE A 5 18.77 8.34 4.05
C PHE A 5 18.12 6.99 3.73
N PHE A 6 16.83 6.81 4.09
CA PHE A 6 16.08 5.61 3.74
C PHE A 6 16.13 5.33 2.23
N PHE A 7 15.79 6.32 1.39
CA PHE A 7 15.80 6.14 -0.06
C PHE A 7 17.20 5.85 -0.64
N LEU A 8 18.27 6.40 -0.04
CA LEU A 8 19.66 6.11 -0.43
C LEU A 8 20.05 4.67 -0.10
N THR A 9 19.58 4.11 1.01
CA THR A 9 19.89 2.73 1.42
C THR A 9 19.12 1.65 0.67
N LEU A 10 18.06 1.99 -0.07
CA LEU A 10 17.23 1.01 -0.77
C LEU A 10 18.01 0.17 -1.79
N GLU A 11 18.88 0.82 -2.56
CA GLU A 11 19.64 0.15 -3.61
C GLU A 11 20.76 -0.77 -3.10
N PRO A 12 21.64 -0.34 -2.19
CA PRO A 12 22.66 -1.23 -1.67
C PRO A 12 22.04 -2.43 -0.94
N LEU A 13 20.96 -2.22 -0.17
CA LEU A 13 20.27 -3.31 0.52
C LEU A 13 19.53 -4.24 -0.44
N SER A 14 18.87 -3.73 -1.48
CA SER A 14 18.22 -4.60 -2.47
C SER A 14 19.22 -5.48 -3.20
N LYS A 15 20.36 -4.93 -3.62
CA LYS A 15 21.46 -5.69 -4.25
C LYS A 15 22.09 -6.72 -3.31
N LEU A 16 22.19 -6.41 -2.02
CA LEU A 16 22.77 -7.31 -1.04
C LEU A 16 21.84 -8.50 -0.71
N VAL A 17 20.54 -8.26 -0.58
CA VAL A 17 19.57 -9.27 -0.13
C VAL A 17 18.98 -10.07 -1.30
N LEU A 18 18.68 -9.42 -2.43
CA LEU A 18 17.95 -10.06 -3.53
C LEU A 18 18.88 -10.80 -4.50
N THR A 19 20.09 -10.31 -4.75
CA THR A 19 20.96 -10.84 -5.81
C THR A 19 21.82 -12.02 -5.32
N PRO A 20 21.64 -13.26 -5.82
CA PRO A 20 22.65 -14.29 -5.66
C PRO A 20 23.97 -13.84 -6.32
N LYS A 21 25.13 -14.21 -5.76
CA LYS A 21 26.46 -13.85 -6.31
C LYS A 21 26.65 -14.17 -7.80
N SER A 22 25.87 -15.09 -8.38
CA SER A 22 25.96 -15.53 -9.79
C SER A 22 25.05 -14.78 -10.78
N ASP A 23 24.10 -13.96 -10.34
CA ASP A 23 23.03 -13.40 -11.20
C ASP A 23 23.03 -11.86 -11.23
N ARG A 24 24.17 -11.21 -10.94
CA ARG A 24 24.28 -9.73 -10.89
C ARG A 24 23.98 -9.01 -12.20
N GLU A 25 23.82 -9.72 -13.31
CA GLU A 25 23.60 -9.18 -14.66
C GLU A 25 22.23 -9.55 -15.28
N LYS A 26 21.36 -10.30 -14.59
CA LYS A 26 20.02 -10.62 -15.15
C LYS A 26 19.08 -9.42 -15.03
N GLU A 27 18.48 -9.01 -16.15
CA GLU A 27 17.45 -7.99 -16.20
C GLU A 27 16.31 -8.29 -15.21
N ILE A 28 15.90 -7.28 -14.45
CA ILE A 28 14.79 -7.37 -13.50
C ILE A 28 13.52 -7.65 -14.30
N GLN A 29 12.97 -8.87 -14.19
CA GLN A 29 11.67 -9.19 -14.78
C GLN A 29 10.55 -8.56 -13.95
N TYR A 30 10.00 -7.46 -14.44
CA TYR A 30 8.86 -6.79 -13.83
C TYR A 30 7.60 -7.65 -13.94
N TYR A 31 6.85 -7.76 -12.84
CA TYR A 31 5.52 -8.35 -12.91
C TYR A 31 4.52 -7.39 -13.56
N LYS A 32 4.15 -7.67 -14.80
CA LYS A 32 3.26 -6.83 -15.60
C LYS A 32 1.94 -7.55 -15.94
N ILE A 33 0.84 -6.82 -15.85
CA ILE A 33 -0.41 -7.16 -16.54
C ILE A 33 -0.56 -6.13 -17.65
N GLU A 34 -0.51 -6.60 -18.90
CA GLU A 34 -0.72 -5.74 -20.05
C GLU A 34 -2.21 -5.55 -20.27
N GLU A 35 -2.62 -4.28 -20.38
CA GLU A 35 -3.97 -3.94 -20.80
C GLU A 35 -3.89 -2.91 -21.93
N PRO A 36 -3.64 -3.34 -23.18
CA PRO A 36 -3.33 -2.45 -24.29
C PRO A 36 -4.46 -1.44 -24.53
N ASP A 37 -5.71 -1.84 -24.34
CA ASP A 37 -6.90 -1.09 -24.78
C ASP A 37 -7.34 0.03 -23.82
N MET A 38 -6.74 0.13 -22.63
CA MET A 38 -7.12 1.14 -21.64
C MET A 38 -6.06 2.25 -21.51
N SER A 39 -6.53 3.50 -21.63
CA SER A 39 -5.73 4.69 -21.32
C SER A 39 -5.55 4.87 -19.81
N VAL A 40 -4.48 5.57 -19.41
CA VAL A 40 -4.18 5.93 -18.01
C VAL A 40 -5.40 6.61 -17.35
N ALA A 41 -6.05 7.53 -18.07
CA ALA A 41 -7.24 8.23 -17.58
C ALA A 41 -8.41 7.27 -17.31
N SER A 42 -8.70 6.34 -18.23
CA SER A 42 -9.77 5.35 -18.06
C SER A 42 -9.53 4.45 -16.85
N ILE A 43 -8.28 3.99 -16.65
CA ILE A 43 -7.90 3.16 -15.50
C ILE A 43 -8.05 3.96 -14.20
N SER A 44 -7.59 5.21 -14.19
CA SER A 44 -7.64 6.10 -13.02
C SER A 44 -9.07 6.38 -12.58
N ILE A 45 -9.97 6.67 -13.52
CA ILE A 45 -11.40 6.87 -13.25
C ILE A 45 -12.02 5.59 -12.68
N LYS A 46 -11.72 4.42 -13.27
CA LYS A 46 -12.23 3.14 -12.77
C LYS A 46 -11.74 2.84 -11.36
N ILE A 47 -10.47 3.10 -11.06
CA ILE A 47 -9.90 2.95 -9.71
C ILE A 47 -10.72 3.76 -8.71
N ILE A 48 -10.97 5.05 -9.01
CA ILE A 48 -11.74 5.93 -8.12
C ILE A 48 -13.19 5.46 -7.99
N LEU A 49 -13.89 5.19 -9.11
CA LEU A 49 -15.29 4.77 -9.09
C LEU A 49 -15.50 3.45 -8.35
N TYR A 50 -14.68 2.44 -8.63
CA TYR A 50 -14.78 1.14 -7.95
C TYR A 50 -14.47 1.28 -6.47
N SER A 51 -13.45 2.07 -6.11
CA SER A 51 -13.13 2.34 -4.70
C SER A 51 -14.32 3.01 -4.00
N ILE A 52 -14.88 4.07 -4.57
CA ILE A 52 -15.97 4.83 -3.94
C ILE A 52 -17.26 4.02 -3.86
N VAL A 53 -17.70 3.39 -4.95
CA VAL A 53 -19.00 2.71 -5.01
C VAL A 53 -19.00 1.40 -4.20
N LEU A 54 -17.93 0.61 -4.31
CA LEU A 54 -17.84 -0.71 -3.66
C LEU A 54 -17.17 -0.64 -2.29
N GLY A 55 -16.67 0.53 -1.89
CA GLY A 55 -16.08 0.75 -0.57
C GLY A 55 -17.06 0.52 0.57
N ILE A 56 -18.32 0.96 0.45
CA ILE A 56 -19.36 0.76 1.49
C ILE A 56 -19.54 -0.74 1.77
N PRO A 57 -19.84 -1.61 0.77
CA PRO A 57 -19.88 -3.05 0.99
C PRO A 57 -18.63 -3.60 1.66
N GLY A 58 -17.44 -3.18 1.24
CA GLY A 58 -16.18 -3.64 1.83
C GLY A 58 -16.03 -3.25 3.31
N VAL A 59 -16.36 -2.01 3.68
CA VAL A 59 -16.38 -1.54 5.08
C VAL A 59 -17.37 -2.36 5.92
N LEU A 60 -18.57 -2.63 5.38
CA LEU A 60 -19.59 -3.41 6.08
C LEU A 60 -19.18 -4.86 6.33
N ILE A 61 -18.50 -5.49 5.36
CA ILE A 61 -17.95 -6.85 5.50
C ILE A 61 -16.85 -6.88 6.57
N PHE A 62 -16.11 -5.80 6.74
CA PHE A 62 -15.03 -5.71 7.72
C PHE A 62 -15.53 -5.44 9.16
N LEU A 63 -16.75 -4.90 9.30
CA LEU A 63 -17.32 -4.45 10.58
C LEU A 63 -17.34 -5.52 11.69
N PRO A 64 -17.69 -6.81 11.44
CA PRO A 64 -17.63 -7.84 12.47
C PRO A 64 -16.23 -8.03 13.07
N LEU A 65 -15.18 -7.88 12.25
CA LEU A 65 -13.79 -7.99 12.72
C LEU A 65 -13.42 -6.82 13.64
N LEU A 66 -13.95 -5.62 13.36
CA LEU A 66 -13.76 -4.44 14.21
C LEU A 66 -14.33 -4.60 15.61
N LEU A 67 -15.47 -5.25 15.73
CA LEU A 67 -16.17 -5.42 17.01
C LEU A 67 -15.39 -6.31 17.99
N ILE A 68 -14.47 -7.15 17.48
CA ILE A 68 -13.66 -8.08 18.27
C ILE A 68 -12.33 -7.43 18.68
N LEU A 69 -11.83 -6.47 17.90
CA LEU A 69 -10.51 -5.89 18.11
C LEU A 69 -10.56 -4.65 19.05
N PRO A 70 -9.74 -4.58 20.11
CA PRO A 70 -9.78 -3.53 21.14
C PRO A 70 -9.16 -2.17 20.72
N LEU A 71 -9.30 -1.79 19.45
CA LEU A 71 -8.78 -0.55 18.87
C LEU A 71 -9.79 0.06 17.89
N ALA A 72 -10.76 0.82 18.41
CA ALA A 72 -11.84 1.40 17.61
C ALA A 72 -11.33 2.35 16.51
N VAL A 73 -10.40 3.25 16.83
CA VAL A 73 -9.82 4.18 15.85
C VAL A 73 -9.01 3.43 14.79
N ALA A 74 -8.18 2.50 15.23
CA ALA A 74 -7.36 1.69 14.35
C ALA A 74 -8.21 0.91 13.34
N GLY A 75 -9.18 0.22 13.90
CA GLY A 75 -10.15 -0.57 13.19
C GLY A 75 -10.92 0.29 12.19
N PHE A 76 -11.37 1.47 12.57
CA PHE A 76 -12.05 2.39 11.66
C PHE A 76 -11.18 2.75 10.44
N VAL A 77 -9.92 3.15 10.64
CA VAL A 77 -9.01 3.49 9.54
C VAL A 77 -8.80 2.29 8.61
N GLU A 78 -8.53 1.11 9.18
CA GLU A 78 -8.32 -0.12 8.42
C GLU A 78 -9.58 -0.60 7.70
N ALA A 79 -10.76 -0.40 8.28
CA ALA A 79 -12.02 -0.72 7.62
C ALA A 79 -12.23 0.12 6.36
N LEU A 80 -11.91 1.42 6.41
CA LEU A 80 -11.94 2.28 5.24
C LEU A 80 -10.95 1.79 4.18
N LEU A 81 -9.70 1.54 4.56
CA LEU A 81 -8.68 1.07 3.60
C LEU A 81 -9.03 -0.31 3.02
N PHE A 82 -9.61 -1.20 3.82
CA PHE A 82 -10.15 -2.47 3.37
C PHE A 82 -11.31 -2.28 2.40
N GLY A 83 -12.22 -1.34 2.67
CA GLY A 83 -13.28 -0.93 1.74
C GLY A 83 -12.74 -0.57 0.37
N GLN A 84 -11.69 0.26 0.33
CA GLN A 84 -11.00 0.57 -0.92
C GLN A 84 -10.44 -0.69 -1.59
N ALA A 85 -9.69 -1.51 -0.86
CA ALA A 85 -9.08 -2.73 -1.39
C ALA A 85 -10.14 -3.70 -1.96
N PHE A 86 -11.30 -3.82 -1.32
CA PHE A 86 -12.42 -4.62 -1.80
C PHE A 86 -12.91 -4.14 -3.17
N GLY A 87 -13.16 -2.84 -3.34
CA GLY A 87 -13.54 -2.29 -4.65
C GLY A 87 -12.47 -2.52 -5.72
N LEU A 88 -11.20 -2.40 -5.36
CA LEU A 88 -10.07 -2.65 -6.25
C LEU A 88 -9.90 -4.14 -6.62
N ILE A 89 -10.23 -5.07 -5.73
CA ILE A 89 -10.27 -6.52 -6.05
C ILE A 89 -11.30 -6.80 -7.14
N ILE A 90 -12.48 -6.19 -7.05
CA ILE A 90 -13.53 -6.37 -8.07
C ILE A 90 -13.07 -5.75 -9.41
N LEU A 91 -12.37 -4.62 -9.38
CA LEU A 91 -11.76 -4.04 -10.57
C LEU A 91 -10.69 -4.97 -11.18
N LEU A 92 -9.79 -5.53 -10.36
CA LEU A 92 -8.78 -6.50 -10.80
C LEU A 92 -9.42 -7.74 -11.43
N TRP A 93 -10.50 -8.25 -10.84
CA TRP A 93 -11.24 -9.37 -11.40
C TRP A 93 -11.83 -9.03 -12.77
N ARG A 94 -12.38 -7.81 -12.94
CA ARG A 94 -12.92 -7.36 -14.23
C ARG A 94 -11.83 -7.19 -15.28
N ILE A 95 -10.67 -6.67 -14.90
CA ILE A 95 -9.50 -6.56 -15.79
C ILE A 95 -9.00 -7.96 -16.18
N GLY A 96 -8.80 -8.85 -15.20
CA GLY A 96 -8.38 -10.22 -15.45
C GLY A 96 -9.32 -10.97 -16.40
N LYS A 97 -10.64 -10.81 -16.24
CA LYS A 97 -11.63 -11.40 -17.16
C LYS A 97 -11.49 -10.93 -18.61
N LYS A 98 -11.03 -9.70 -18.85
CA LYS A 98 -10.82 -9.20 -20.21
C LYS A 98 -9.56 -9.78 -20.85
N SER A 99 -8.55 -10.07 -20.04
CA SER A 99 -7.26 -10.60 -20.49
C SER A 99 -7.15 -12.14 -20.38
N ASP A 100 -8.26 -12.84 -20.12
CA ASP A 100 -8.31 -14.29 -19.85
C ASP A 100 -7.39 -14.77 -18.71
N ILE A 101 -7.19 -13.92 -17.69
CA ILE A 101 -6.39 -14.23 -16.50
C ILE A 101 -7.30 -14.28 -15.28
N SER A 102 -7.27 -15.41 -14.56
CA SER A 102 -8.03 -15.56 -13.32
C SER A 102 -7.52 -14.62 -12.20
N LEU A 103 -8.43 -14.13 -11.34
CA LEU A 103 -8.06 -13.32 -10.17
C LEU A 103 -7.06 -14.07 -9.26
N LYS A 104 -7.25 -15.38 -9.08
CA LYS A 104 -6.31 -16.23 -8.33
C LYS A 104 -4.90 -16.17 -8.93
N THR A 105 -4.79 -16.20 -10.26
CA THR A 105 -3.51 -16.07 -10.96
C THR A 105 -2.88 -14.70 -10.71
N ILE A 106 -3.67 -13.62 -10.76
CA ILE A 106 -3.19 -12.25 -10.46
C ILE A 106 -2.66 -12.17 -9.03
N LEU A 107 -3.46 -12.62 -8.05
CA LEU A 107 -3.13 -12.51 -6.64
C LEU A 107 -1.96 -13.41 -6.21
N SER A 108 -1.81 -14.59 -6.81
CA SER A 108 -0.75 -15.54 -6.45
C SER A 108 0.60 -15.26 -7.13
N ARG A 109 0.63 -14.48 -8.22
CA ARG A 109 1.83 -14.26 -9.01
C ARG A 109 2.97 -13.57 -8.26
N PRO A 110 2.72 -12.56 -7.39
CA PRO A 110 3.77 -11.97 -6.55
C PRO A 110 4.46 -12.96 -5.59
N PHE A 111 3.79 -14.06 -5.26
CA PHE A 111 4.26 -15.08 -4.29
C PHE A 111 4.98 -16.26 -4.95
N LYS A 112 5.19 -16.25 -6.27
CA LYS A 112 5.87 -17.34 -6.96
C LYS A 112 7.37 -17.36 -6.63
N GLY A 113 7.89 -18.54 -6.27
CA GLY A 113 9.30 -18.78 -5.97
C GLY A 113 9.64 -18.58 -4.50
N ARG A 114 9.69 -19.70 -3.74
CA ARG A 114 9.89 -19.70 -2.28
C ARG A 114 11.13 -18.91 -1.83
N ASN A 115 12.28 -19.13 -2.47
CA ASN A 115 13.53 -18.46 -2.09
C ASN A 115 13.51 -16.96 -2.39
N ALA A 116 12.91 -16.56 -3.52
CA ALA A 116 12.74 -15.15 -3.87
C ALA A 116 11.78 -14.45 -2.89
N PHE A 117 10.67 -15.11 -2.55
CA PHE A 117 9.69 -14.62 -1.59
C PHE A 117 10.30 -14.44 -0.19
N LEU A 118 11.07 -15.41 0.31
CA LEU A 118 11.75 -15.29 1.61
C LEU A 118 12.75 -14.12 1.65
N ARG A 119 13.50 -13.89 0.57
CA ARG A 119 14.40 -12.74 0.47
C ARG A 119 13.65 -11.41 0.43
N GLN A 120 12.48 -11.36 -0.20
CA GLN A 120 11.62 -10.18 -0.21
C GLN A 120 11.01 -9.90 1.16
N ILE A 121 10.61 -10.95 1.90
CA ILE A 121 10.20 -10.81 3.30
C ILE A 121 11.34 -10.24 4.13
N LEU A 122 12.54 -10.81 4.02
CA LEU A 122 13.71 -10.36 4.78
C LEU A 122 14.04 -8.89 4.46
N LEU A 123 14.08 -8.51 3.18
CA LEU A 123 14.32 -7.14 2.76
C LEU A 123 13.22 -6.19 3.27
N GLY A 124 11.96 -6.61 3.16
CA GLY A 124 10.81 -5.84 3.62
C GLY A 124 10.83 -5.63 5.13
N ALA A 125 11.23 -6.64 5.90
CA ALA A 125 11.39 -6.53 7.36
C ALA A 125 12.51 -5.55 7.73
N ILE A 126 13.70 -5.68 7.14
CA ILE A 126 14.85 -4.79 7.40
C ILE A 126 14.48 -3.34 7.08
N LEU A 127 13.95 -3.09 5.88
CA LEU A 127 13.57 -1.76 5.43
C LEU A 127 12.36 -1.21 6.19
N GLY A 128 11.39 -2.06 6.52
CA GLY A 128 10.21 -1.71 7.32
C GLY A 128 10.62 -1.22 8.71
N THR A 129 11.44 -1.99 9.41
CA THR A 129 11.98 -1.61 10.72
C THR A 129 12.82 -0.33 10.62
N MET A 130 13.67 -0.21 9.60
CA MET A 130 14.47 1.01 9.41
C MET A 130 13.60 2.25 9.19
N LEU A 131 12.58 2.16 8.32
CA LEU A 131 11.67 3.26 8.08
C LEU A 131 10.86 3.61 9.33
N PHE A 132 10.39 2.60 10.06
CA PHE A 132 9.71 2.78 11.34
C PHE A 132 10.59 3.55 12.34
N LEU A 133 11.84 3.13 12.54
CA LEU A 133 12.77 3.81 13.45
C LEU A 133 13.02 5.26 13.02
N ILE A 134 13.18 5.50 11.72
CA ILE A 134 13.35 6.86 11.18
C ILE A 134 12.13 7.73 11.50
N VAL A 135 10.92 7.22 11.26
CA VAL A 135 9.67 7.95 11.54
C VAL A 135 9.49 8.17 13.04
N TYR A 136 9.76 7.15 13.85
CA TYR A 136 9.66 7.19 15.31
C TYR A 136 10.59 8.25 15.94
N PHE A 137 11.86 8.31 15.51
CA PHE A 137 12.82 9.28 16.00
C PHE A 137 12.74 10.65 15.30
N SER A 138 11.88 10.82 14.29
CA SER A 138 11.70 12.10 13.63
C SER A 138 10.86 13.05 14.49
N ILE A 139 11.45 14.20 14.84
CA ILE A 139 10.80 15.29 15.57
C ILE A 139 9.52 15.69 14.82
N GLY A 140 8.37 15.64 15.48
CA GLY A 140 7.06 16.00 14.90
C GLY A 140 6.20 14.83 14.40
N LEU A 141 6.77 13.65 14.14
CA LEU A 141 6.00 12.44 13.74
C LEU A 141 5.67 11.52 14.91
N ASN A 142 6.38 11.66 16.04
CA ASN A 142 6.07 10.97 17.29
C ASN A 142 4.74 11.43 17.94
N TYR A 143 4.12 12.50 17.41
CA TYR A 143 2.77 12.96 17.81
C TYR A 143 1.65 12.01 17.38
N LEU A 144 1.94 11.03 16.51
CA LEU A 144 0.93 10.09 16.01
C LEU A 144 0.67 8.90 16.95
N GLY A 145 1.35 8.82 18.10
CA GLY A 145 1.12 7.75 19.07
C GLY A 145 1.59 6.38 18.57
N LEU A 146 2.76 6.33 17.92
CA LEU A 146 3.37 5.16 17.26
C LEU A 146 3.76 3.98 18.19
N VAL A 147 3.31 3.99 19.44
CA VAL A 147 3.62 2.96 20.43
C VAL A 147 2.32 2.36 20.95
N PRO A 148 1.97 1.15 20.51
CA PRO A 148 0.85 0.42 21.07
C PRO A 148 1.06 0.17 22.56
N SER A 149 -0.04 0.23 23.30
CA SER A 149 -0.08 -0.31 24.65
C SER A 149 0.35 -1.79 24.64
N ILE A 150 1.16 -2.21 25.62
CA ILE A 150 1.57 -3.60 25.81
C ILE A 150 0.36 -4.55 25.82
N THR A 151 -0.78 -4.08 26.33
CA THR A 151 -2.05 -4.83 26.38
C THR A 151 -2.67 -5.10 25.01
N LYS A 152 -2.20 -4.44 23.95
CA LYS A 152 -2.73 -4.50 22.57
C LYS A 152 -1.72 -5.03 21.56
N VAL A 153 -0.48 -5.34 21.97
CA VAL A 153 0.56 -5.87 21.07
C VAL A 153 0.11 -7.16 20.36
N TRP A 154 -0.71 -7.99 21.02
CA TRP A 154 -1.25 -9.22 20.44
C TRP A 154 -2.15 -8.98 19.21
N THR A 155 -2.69 -7.77 19.02
CA THR A 155 -3.50 -7.45 17.83
C THR A 155 -2.65 -7.05 16.63
N MET A 156 -1.37 -6.68 16.83
CA MET A 156 -0.48 -6.25 15.74
C MET A 156 -0.42 -7.24 14.57
N PRO A 157 -0.29 -8.57 14.78
CA PRO A 157 -0.20 -9.49 13.66
C PRO A 157 -1.46 -9.46 12.78
N ILE A 158 -2.64 -9.26 13.38
CA ILE A 158 -3.91 -9.18 12.67
C ILE A 158 -3.94 -7.91 11.81
N TYR A 159 -3.63 -6.76 12.42
CA TYR A 159 -3.54 -5.48 11.71
C TYR A 159 -2.52 -5.54 10.58
N PHE A 160 -1.33 -6.08 10.84
CA PHE A 160 -0.29 -6.27 9.84
C PHE A 160 -0.75 -7.08 8.62
N ILE A 161 -1.44 -8.21 8.84
CA ILE A 161 -1.93 -9.04 7.74
C ILE A 161 -2.94 -8.27 6.89
N ILE A 162 -3.82 -7.51 7.53
CA ILE A 162 -4.85 -6.71 6.85
C ILE A 162 -4.19 -5.58 6.06
N SER A 163 -3.33 -4.79 6.71
CA SER A 163 -2.57 -3.71 6.07
C SER A 163 -1.77 -4.24 4.88
N PHE A 164 -1.08 -5.38 5.04
CA PHE A 164 -0.32 -6.02 3.99
C PHE A 164 -1.20 -6.35 2.78
N PHE A 165 -2.36 -6.97 3.02
CA PHE A 165 -3.28 -7.33 1.95
C PHE A 165 -3.84 -6.09 1.24
N VAL A 166 -4.28 -5.09 2.00
CA VAL A 166 -4.77 -3.81 1.46
C VAL A 166 -3.72 -3.17 0.56
N ILE A 167 -2.50 -2.96 1.08
CA ILE A 167 -1.42 -2.33 0.33
C ILE A 167 -1.02 -3.16 -0.89
N LEU A 168 -1.02 -4.50 -0.77
CA LEU A 168 -0.74 -5.39 -1.89
C LEU A 168 -1.72 -5.15 -3.05
N ILE A 169 -3.02 -5.02 -2.76
CA ILE A 169 -4.03 -4.74 -3.78
C ILE A 169 -3.81 -3.36 -4.42
N LEU A 170 -3.57 -2.31 -3.62
CA LEU A 170 -3.27 -0.99 -4.16
C LEU A 170 -2.02 -1.01 -5.06
N ASN A 171 -0.98 -1.73 -4.63
CA ASN A 171 0.26 -1.92 -5.36
C ASN A 171 0.03 -2.67 -6.70
N MET A 172 -0.86 -3.66 -6.76
CA MET A 172 -1.20 -4.31 -8.03
C MET A 172 -1.82 -3.32 -9.04
N LEU A 173 -2.72 -2.44 -8.62
CA LEU A 173 -3.29 -1.45 -9.54
C LEU A 173 -2.25 -0.42 -10.00
N THR A 174 -1.44 0.08 -9.07
CA THR A 174 -0.51 1.19 -9.34
C THR A 174 0.77 0.73 -10.03
N GLN A 175 1.38 -0.38 -9.61
CA GLN A 175 2.68 -0.85 -10.09
C GLN A 175 2.56 -1.93 -11.16
N VAL A 176 1.60 -2.86 -11.02
CA VAL A 176 1.47 -4.00 -11.94
C VAL A 176 0.65 -3.64 -13.17
N ILE A 177 -0.29 -2.68 -13.07
CA ILE A 177 -1.14 -2.26 -14.18
C ILE A 177 -0.76 -0.86 -14.66
N LEU A 178 -0.83 0.15 -13.79
CA LEU A 178 -0.71 1.54 -14.22
C LEU A 178 0.72 1.91 -14.62
N GLN A 179 1.72 1.49 -13.86
CA GLN A 179 3.13 1.77 -14.16
C GLN A 179 3.60 1.21 -15.50
N ASN A 180 2.98 0.16 -16.04
CA ASN A 180 3.31 -0.36 -17.38
C ASN A 180 2.98 0.62 -18.51
N LYS A 181 2.15 1.63 -18.25
CA LYS A 181 1.77 2.66 -19.22
C LYS A 181 2.72 3.85 -19.24
N PHE A 182 3.78 3.82 -18.43
CA PHE A 182 4.72 4.91 -18.25
C PHE A 182 6.14 4.46 -18.61
N SER A 183 6.97 5.42 -19.03
CA SER A 183 8.38 5.18 -19.32
C SER A 183 9.22 5.12 -18.03
N ASP A 184 10.47 4.66 -18.16
CA ASP A 184 11.46 4.68 -17.08
C ASP A 184 12.13 6.05 -16.90
N SER A 185 11.36 7.13 -17.00
CA SER A 185 11.82 8.49 -16.75
C SER A 185 11.51 8.99 -15.34
N ILE A 186 12.31 9.94 -14.84
CA ILE A 186 12.06 10.60 -13.54
C ILE A 186 10.69 11.30 -13.55
N LYS A 187 10.35 11.99 -14.65
CA LYS A 187 9.07 12.67 -14.81
C LYS A 187 7.89 11.72 -14.63
N ASP A 188 7.96 10.54 -15.25
CA ASP A 188 6.90 9.55 -15.14
C ASP A 188 6.88 8.84 -13.78
N THR A 189 8.04 8.67 -13.14
CA THR A 189 8.13 8.21 -11.75
C THR A 189 7.39 9.16 -10.82
N VAL A 190 7.61 10.47 -10.96
CA VAL A 190 6.91 11.49 -10.16
C VAL A 190 5.40 11.44 -10.40
N LYS A 191 4.95 11.31 -11.66
CA LYS A 191 3.51 11.15 -11.96
C LYS A 191 2.91 9.92 -11.27
N LEU A 192 3.59 8.78 -11.34
CA LEU A 192 3.15 7.55 -10.67
C LEU A 192 3.07 7.73 -9.16
N LEU A 193 4.06 8.41 -8.56
CA LEU A 193 4.06 8.73 -7.13
C LEU A 193 2.82 9.53 -6.74
N PHE A 194 2.49 10.56 -7.51
CA PHE A 194 1.27 11.33 -7.31
C PHE A 194 0.01 10.48 -7.50
N LEU A 195 -0.09 9.68 -8.56
CA LEU A 195 -1.27 8.83 -8.79
C LEU A 195 -1.46 7.80 -7.67
N GLY A 196 -0.37 7.15 -7.23
CA GLY A 196 -0.38 6.18 -6.13
C GLY A 196 -0.78 6.80 -4.78
N ALA A 197 -0.52 8.09 -4.58
CA ALA A 197 -0.96 8.82 -3.38
C ALA A 197 -2.40 9.36 -3.52
N ILE A 198 -2.77 9.87 -4.70
CA ILE A 198 -4.07 10.49 -4.97
C ILE A 198 -5.21 9.47 -4.90
N PHE A 199 -5.02 8.25 -5.42
CA PHE A 199 -6.10 7.25 -5.41
C PHE A 199 -6.60 6.90 -4.00
N PRO A 200 -5.76 6.50 -3.03
CA PRO A 200 -6.18 6.31 -1.66
C PRO A 200 -6.65 7.61 -1.00
N LEU A 201 -5.99 8.74 -1.27
CA LEU A 201 -6.36 10.01 -0.65
C LEU A 201 -7.77 10.47 -1.04
N VAL A 202 -8.14 10.40 -2.33
CA VAL A 202 -9.47 10.78 -2.81
C VAL A 202 -10.55 9.89 -2.21
N TYR A 203 -10.32 8.57 -2.18
CA TYR A 203 -11.21 7.64 -1.51
C TYR A 203 -11.39 8.03 -0.03
N TYR A 204 -10.28 8.23 0.68
CA TYR A 204 -10.29 8.51 2.11
C TYR A 204 -10.98 9.85 2.43
N ILE A 205 -10.76 10.89 1.62
CA ILE A 205 -11.45 12.19 1.71
C ILE A 205 -12.97 12.01 1.62
N VAL A 206 -13.45 11.28 0.60
CA VAL A 206 -14.89 11.09 0.37
C VAL A 206 -15.55 10.42 1.56
N TYR A 207 -14.95 9.36 2.08
CA TYR A 207 -15.52 8.62 3.22
C TYR A 207 -15.40 9.38 4.55
N LEU A 208 -14.29 10.08 4.80
CA LEU A 208 -14.18 10.92 5.99
C LEU A 208 -15.18 12.07 5.98
N LEU A 209 -15.42 12.71 4.82
CA LEU A 209 -16.45 13.73 4.69
C LEU A 209 -17.83 13.15 4.96
N LEU A 210 -18.15 11.98 4.38
CA LEU A 210 -19.43 11.30 4.60
C LEU A 210 -19.65 11.01 6.08
N VAL A 211 -18.65 10.43 6.77
CA VAL A 211 -18.72 10.17 8.21
C VAL A 211 -18.86 11.47 9.01
N SER A 212 -18.11 12.52 8.64
CA SER A 212 -18.17 13.81 9.32
C SER A 212 -19.55 14.48 9.21
N VAL A 213 -20.21 14.37 8.05
CA VAL A 213 -21.58 14.83 7.83
C VAL A 213 -22.56 14.04 8.69
N LEU A 214 -22.45 12.70 8.71
CA LEU A 214 -23.32 11.84 9.53
C LEU A 214 -23.18 12.13 11.03
N MET A 215 -21.96 12.37 11.49
CA MET A 215 -21.66 12.72 12.89
C MET A 215 -21.93 14.19 13.23
N ARG A 216 -22.24 15.02 12.23
CA ARG A 216 -22.38 16.48 12.36
C ARG A 216 -21.15 17.15 12.98
N SER A 217 -19.96 16.62 12.69
CA SER A 217 -18.68 17.11 13.23
C SER A 217 -17.54 16.92 12.22
N LEU A 218 -16.80 17.99 11.94
CA LEU A 218 -15.61 17.96 11.08
C LEU A 218 -14.34 17.53 11.82
N PHE A 219 -14.43 17.14 13.10
CA PHE A 219 -13.27 16.78 13.92
C PHE A 219 -12.43 15.67 13.30
N TYR A 220 -13.06 14.58 12.86
CA TYR A 220 -12.38 13.46 12.22
C TYR A 220 -11.73 13.88 10.90
N PHE A 221 -12.46 14.60 10.04
CA PHE A 221 -11.89 15.12 8.80
C PHE A 221 -10.66 16.01 9.05
N GLY A 222 -10.76 17.00 9.93
CA GLY A 222 -9.66 17.93 10.23
C GLY A 222 -8.43 17.24 10.84
N THR A 223 -8.64 16.20 11.66
CA THR A 223 -7.56 15.47 12.33
C THR A 223 -6.85 14.49 11.40
N PHE A 224 -7.61 13.71 10.61
CA PHE A 224 -7.04 12.63 9.82
C PHE A 224 -6.44 13.07 8.48
N ILE A 225 -6.89 14.19 7.90
CA ILE A 225 -6.43 14.61 6.56
C ILE A 225 -4.92 14.93 6.50
N PRO A 226 -4.34 15.75 7.39
CA PRO A 226 -2.90 16.03 7.35
C PRO A 226 -2.05 14.76 7.47
N ILE A 227 -2.47 13.85 8.35
CA ILE A 227 -1.81 12.56 8.58
C ILE A 227 -1.88 11.70 7.31
N SER A 228 -3.06 11.63 6.69
CA SER A 228 -3.32 10.82 5.50
C SER A 228 -2.52 11.30 4.28
N ILE A 229 -2.38 12.62 4.10
CA ILE A 229 -1.59 13.19 3.00
C ILE A 229 -0.13 12.73 3.13
N LEU A 230 0.47 12.88 4.30
CA LEU A 230 1.85 12.47 4.56
C LEU A 230 2.01 10.96 4.38
N MET A 231 1.08 10.18 4.95
CA MET A 231 1.12 8.72 4.93
C MET A 231 0.95 8.14 3.53
N PHE A 232 -0.03 8.57 2.75
CA PHE A 232 -0.23 8.06 1.40
C PHE A 232 0.89 8.49 0.45
N THR A 233 1.45 9.69 0.65
CA THR A 233 2.62 10.15 -0.13
C THR A 233 3.85 9.29 0.16
N LEU A 234 4.15 9.05 1.45
CA LEU A 234 5.26 8.20 1.85
C LEU A 234 5.07 6.75 1.38
N THR A 235 3.87 6.21 1.59
CA THR A 235 3.48 4.86 1.16
C THR A 235 3.71 4.68 -0.33
N SER A 236 3.19 5.61 -1.15
CA SER A 236 3.37 5.63 -2.61
C SER A 236 4.85 5.74 -3.00
N GLY A 237 5.58 6.65 -2.34
CA GLY A 237 7.04 6.82 -2.38
C GLY A 237 7.81 5.51 -2.31
N VAL A 238 7.68 4.85 -1.17
CA VAL A 238 8.34 3.59 -0.87
C VAL A 238 7.96 2.55 -1.91
N SER A 239 6.66 2.39 -2.16
CA SER A 239 6.09 1.38 -3.04
C SER A 239 6.67 1.45 -4.46
N ILE A 240 6.62 2.62 -5.10
CA ILE A 240 7.03 2.79 -6.50
C ILE A 240 8.55 2.71 -6.65
N VAL A 241 9.32 3.30 -5.73
CA VAL A 241 10.79 3.25 -5.79
C VAL A 241 11.29 1.83 -5.57
N ILE A 242 10.72 1.10 -4.61
CA ILE A 242 11.04 -0.32 -4.37
C ILE A 242 10.68 -1.17 -5.58
N TYR A 243 9.50 -0.99 -6.16
CA TYR A 243 9.09 -1.77 -7.32
C TYR A 243 10.01 -1.52 -8.52
N ARG A 244 10.42 -0.27 -8.79
CA ARG A 244 11.41 0.04 -9.83
C ARG A 244 12.78 -0.61 -9.56
N LYS A 245 13.20 -0.73 -8.30
CA LYS A 245 14.49 -1.34 -7.94
C LYS A 245 14.46 -2.87 -7.84
N THR A 246 13.30 -3.47 -7.63
CA THR A 246 13.19 -4.91 -7.28
C THR A 246 12.29 -5.71 -8.22
N GLY A 247 11.46 -5.05 -9.03
CA GLY A 247 10.47 -5.67 -9.89
C GLY A 247 9.31 -6.35 -9.16
N ASN A 248 9.27 -6.27 -7.82
CA ASN A 248 8.30 -6.97 -6.99
C ASN A 248 7.61 -6.03 -5.99
N ILE A 249 6.32 -6.28 -5.79
CA ILE A 249 5.42 -5.46 -4.99
C ILE A 249 5.36 -5.88 -3.50
N ILE A 250 5.85 -7.09 -3.17
CA ILE A 250 5.81 -7.68 -1.83
C ILE A 250 6.64 -6.87 -0.84
N THR A 251 7.89 -6.54 -1.20
CA THR A 251 8.78 -5.77 -0.32
C THR A 251 8.15 -4.42 0.03
N GLY A 252 7.61 -3.71 -0.96
CA GLY A 252 6.91 -2.43 -0.74
C GLY A 252 5.66 -2.58 0.13
N ALA A 253 4.89 -3.66 -0.09
CA ALA A 253 3.71 -3.96 0.72
C ALA A 253 4.07 -4.25 2.19
N ILE A 254 5.16 -4.98 2.45
CA ILE A 254 5.62 -5.26 3.82
C ILE A 254 6.08 -3.99 4.52
N ILE A 255 6.92 -3.17 3.88
CA ILE A 255 7.42 -1.92 4.48
C ILE A 255 6.25 -1.02 4.89
N ASN A 256 5.28 -0.86 3.99
CA ASN A 256 4.11 -0.03 4.24
C ASN A 256 3.14 -0.65 5.26
N ALA A 257 2.99 -1.98 5.28
CA ALA A 257 2.20 -2.67 6.28
C ALA A 257 2.78 -2.53 7.69
N VAL A 258 4.11 -2.63 7.82
CA VAL A 258 4.82 -2.31 9.08
C VAL A 258 4.50 -0.88 9.49
N LEU A 259 4.73 0.09 8.61
CA LEU A 259 4.51 1.50 8.90
C LEU A 259 3.05 1.77 9.35
N LEU A 260 2.08 1.21 8.64
CA LEU A 260 0.66 1.39 8.92
C LEU A 260 0.27 0.72 10.25
N THR A 261 0.73 -0.51 10.50
CA THR A 261 0.43 -1.24 11.75
C THR A 261 0.93 -0.48 12.97
N PHE A 262 2.17 0.02 12.94
CA PHE A 262 2.75 0.74 14.07
C PHE A 262 2.19 2.15 14.27
N LEU A 263 1.61 2.77 13.24
CA LEU A 263 0.96 4.07 13.35
C LEU A 263 -0.45 3.98 13.93
N ILE A 264 -1.10 2.84 13.70
CA ILE A 264 -2.51 2.64 13.96
C ILE A 264 -2.74 1.95 15.32
N VAL A 265 -1.87 1.02 15.71
CA VAL A 265 -1.98 0.17 16.91
C VAL A 265 -1.20 0.79 18.07
#